data_AF-A0A556QV71-F1
#
_entry.id   AF-A0A556QV71-F1
#
_cell.length_a   1.000
_cell.length_b   1.000
_cell.length_c   1.000
_cell.angle_alpha   90.00
_cell.angle_beta   90.00
_cell.angle_gamma   90.00
#
_symmetry.space_group_name_H-M   'P 1'
#
loop_
_entity.id
_entity.type
_entity.pdbx_description
1 polymer ?
#
loop_
_entity_poly.entity_id
_entity_poly.type
_entity_poly.pdbx_seq_one_letter_code
_entity_poly.pdbx_strand_id
1 'polypeptide(L)'
;MTDLDRLHQYSSQVLAAFSRIGMRGYLETIDTANLFCTALPGNGNQVYRRIPIPLLTAVAHMNSTTPFTGYKAGVLLANRYREPIYFNPFNTDLDNQNAFIFGPSGSGKSFFNGKMIKDRFEAGHIVIVIDSGGTYRHLFSALGGKYIELSAEKSLGLNPFLFPANGSSRYLPDSSKIIFLVQLIGKMWKGDLNENPMSEVEKSLLSEWISAYYSDLSEAVIPTLTGFYDYLQALVEANGKAIIDLKKRKIVPFSGIFYCFKAICAWHLQRSFQCIIARLFSRP
;
A
#
# COMPACT_ATOMS: atom_id res chain seq x y z
N MET A 1 -40.87 0.49 46.16
CA MET A 1 -39.47 0.08 46.39
C MET A 1 -38.92 1.01 47.44
N THR A 2 -38.55 0.47 48.60
CA THR A 2 -37.80 1.25 49.58
C THR A 2 -36.41 1.56 49.03
N ASP A 3 -35.74 2.57 49.58
CA ASP A 3 -34.37 2.92 49.19
C ASP A 3 -33.41 1.74 49.42
N LEU A 4 -33.70 0.91 50.41
CA LEU A 4 -32.97 -0.32 50.74
C LEU A 4 -33.08 -1.39 49.63
N ASP A 5 -34.28 -1.62 49.10
CA ASP A 5 -34.51 -2.59 48.02
C ASP A 5 -33.70 -2.22 46.76
N ARG A 6 -33.63 -0.91 46.48
CA ARG A 6 -32.88 -0.37 45.34
C ARG A 6 -31.37 -0.51 45.55
N LEU A 7 -30.88 -0.25 46.76
CA LEU A 7 -29.48 -0.45 47.12
C LEU A 7 -29.06 -1.92 46.94
N HIS A 8 -29.87 -2.86 47.45
CA HIS A 8 -29.61 -4.29 47.27
C HIS A 8 -29.56 -4.70 45.81
N GLN A 9 -30.50 -4.20 45.00
CA GLN A 9 -30.52 -4.47 43.56
C GLN A 9 -29.24 -3.98 42.88
N TYR A 10 -28.76 -2.77 43.19
CA TYR A 10 -27.51 -2.25 42.63
C TYR A 10 -26.28 -3.03 43.10
N SER A 11 -26.21 -3.39 44.39
CA SER A 11 -25.12 -4.22 44.91
C SER A 11 -25.05 -5.57 44.17
N SER A 12 -26.20 -6.22 43.93
CA SER A 12 -26.25 -7.48 43.17
C SER A 12 -25.79 -7.32 41.71
N GLN A 13 -26.15 -6.21 41.05
CA GLN A 13 -25.71 -5.93 39.68
C GLN A 13 -24.18 -5.74 39.60
N VAL A 14 -23.60 -5.01 40.56
CA VAL A 14 -22.15 -4.81 40.63
C VAL A 14 -21.42 -6.13 40.88
N LEU A 15 -21.88 -6.94 41.82
CA LEU A 15 -21.30 -8.27 42.10
C LEU A 15 -21.37 -9.20 40.87
N ALA A 16 -22.50 -9.17 40.13
CA ALA A 16 -22.65 -9.95 38.90
C ALA A 16 -21.68 -9.48 37.80
N ALA A 17 -21.45 -8.17 37.67
CA ALA A 17 -20.48 -7.62 36.72
C ALA A 17 -19.05 -8.07 37.02
N PHE A 18 -18.63 -8.03 38.29
CA PHE A 18 -17.32 -8.53 38.71
C PHE A 18 -17.18 -10.05 38.51
N SER A 19 -18.25 -10.81 38.76
CA SER A 19 -18.26 -12.26 38.51
C SER A 19 -18.03 -12.61 37.03
N ARG A 20 -18.57 -11.83 36.09
CA ARG A 20 -18.38 -12.04 34.64
C ARG A 20 -16.92 -11.87 34.19
N ILE A 21 -16.11 -11.09 34.92
CA ILE A 21 -14.68 -10.92 34.65
C ILE A 21 -13.81 -11.84 35.52
N GLY A 22 -14.40 -12.87 36.14
CA GLY A 22 -13.69 -13.87 36.95
C GLY A 22 -13.33 -13.41 38.36
N MET A 23 -13.87 -12.28 38.83
CA MET A 23 -13.61 -11.75 40.17
C MET A 23 -14.74 -12.11 41.14
N ARG A 24 -14.38 -12.42 42.39
CA ARG A 24 -15.36 -12.66 43.47
C ARG A 24 -15.48 -11.40 44.33
N GLY A 25 -16.60 -10.71 44.21
CA GLY A 25 -16.92 -9.57 45.08
C GLY A 25 -17.49 -10.02 46.43
N TYR A 26 -17.26 -9.22 47.46
CA TYR A 26 -17.84 -9.39 48.80
C TYR A 26 -18.60 -8.13 49.19
N LEU A 27 -19.82 -8.29 49.70
CA LEU A 27 -20.60 -7.17 50.19
C LEU A 27 -20.11 -6.79 51.60
N GLU A 28 -19.75 -5.53 51.79
CA GLU A 28 -19.39 -4.99 53.10
C GLU A 28 -20.64 -4.56 53.86
N THR A 29 -20.77 -5.02 55.10
CA THR A 29 -21.94 -4.75 55.95
C THR A 29 -21.59 -4.15 57.33
N ILE A 30 -20.31 -4.11 57.69
CA ILE A 30 -19.87 -3.70 59.03
C ILE A 30 -19.41 -2.25 59.04
N ASP A 31 -18.54 -1.87 58.11
CA ASP A 31 -17.82 -0.58 58.16
C ASP A 31 -18.16 0.33 56.97
N THR A 32 -19.45 0.38 56.63
CA THR A 32 -19.96 0.96 55.40
C THR A 32 -19.77 2.47 55.33
N ALA A 33 -19.92 3.20 56.44
CA ALA A 33 -19.84 4.65 56.46
C ALA A 33 -18.41 5.17 56.22
N ASN A 34 -17.43 4.60 56.91
CA ASN A 34 -16.03 4.98 56.74
C ASN A 34 -15.52 4.55 55.35
N LEU A 35 -15.90 3.37 54.87
CA LEU A 35 -15.54 2.93 53.52
C LEU A 35 -16.18 3.80 52.43
N PHE A 36 -17.42 4.25 52.63
CA PHE A 36 -18.06 5.20 51.73
C PHE A 36 -17.27 6.53 51.65
N CYS A 37 -16.90 7.11 52.79
CA CYS A 37 -16.16 8.37 52.85
C CYS A 37 -14.74 8.27 52.25
N THR A 38 -14.10 7.12 52.39
CA THR A 38 -12.75 6.87 51.83
C THR A 38 -12.78 6.53 50.34
N ALA A 39 -13.91 6.03 49.83
CA ALA A 39 -14.14 5.76 48.41
C ALA A 39 -14.58 7.00 47.60
N LEU A 40 -14.76 8.16 48.24
CA LEU A 40 -15.07 9.40 47.55
C LEU A 40 -13.96 9.81 46.58
N PRO A 41 -14.29 10.43 45.43
CA PRO A 41 -13.29 10.90 44.47
C PRO A 41 -12.22 11.76 45.13
N GLY A 42 -10.94 11.41 44.90
CA GLY A 42 -9.80 12.12 45.47
C GLY A 42 -9.37 11.71 46.88
N ASN A 43 -10.16 10.90 47.61
CA ASN A 43 -9.83 10.46 48.97
C ASN A 43 -9.24 9.03 49.07
N GLY A 44 -8.86 8.44 47.93
CA GLY A 44 -8.43 7.04 47.85
C GLY A 44 -7.23 6.67 48.75
N ASN A 45 -6.40 7.64 49.14
CA ASN A 45 -5.30 7.38 50.08
C ASN A 45 -5.81 6.99 51.49
N GLN A 46 -7.01 7.42 51.88
CA GLN A 46 -7.58 7.09 53.19
C GLN A 46 -8.27 5.72 53.23
N VAL A 47 -8.34 4.99 52.11
CA VAL A 47 -8.85 3.61 52.11
C VAL A 47 -7.88 2.73 52.90
N TYR A 48 -8.28 2.38 54.12
CA TYR A 48 -7.50 1.54 55.04
C TYR A 48 -7.72 0.04 54.80
N ARG A 49 -8.80 -0.33 54.10
CA ARG A 49 -9.02 -1.70 53.62
C ARG A 49 -8.31 -1.95 52.29
N ARG A 50 -7.00 -1.78 52.30
CA ARG A 50 -6.16 -2.17 51.17
C ARG A 50 -6.01 -3.68 51.20
N ILE A 51 -6.44 -4.35 50.15
CA ILE A 51 -6.02 -5.73 49.91
C ILE A 51 -4.60 -5.62 49.36
N PRO A 52 -3.55 -6.05 50.08
CA PRO A 52 -2.21 -6.05 49.53
C PRO A 52 -2.19 -7.04 48.37
N ILE A 53 -2.04 -6.53 47.16
CA ILE A 53 -1.90 -7.33 45.95
C ILE A 53 -0.41 -7.39 45.63
N PRO A 54 0.16 -8.56 45.28
CA PRO A 54 1.52 -8.62 44.78
C PRO A 54 1.73 -7.64 43.61
N LEU A 55 2.88 -6.95 43.60
CA LEU A 55 3.19 -5.91 42.59
C LEU A 55 2.98 -6.41 41.16
N LEU A 56 3.34 -7.66 40.87
CA LEU A 56 3.19 -8.28 39.54
C LEU A 56 1.72 -8.31 39.07
N THR A 57 0.80 -8.61 39.99
CA THR A 57 -0.65 -8.62 39.71
C THR A 57 -1.18 -7.20 39.53
N ALA A 58 -0.70 -6.24 40.32
CA ALA A 58 -1.08 -4.84 40.18
C ALA A 58 -0.65 -4.26 38.82
N VAL A 59 0.55 -4.59 38.35
CA VAL A 59 1.06 -4.18 37.03
C VAL A 59 0.20 -4.74 35.89
N ALA A 60 -0.33 -5.97 36.02
CA ALA A 60 -1.23 -6.55 35.03
C ALA A 60 -2.57 -5.80 34.88
N HIS A 61 -2.97 -5.02 35.91
CA HIS A 61 -4.15 -4.15 35.87
C HIS A 61 -3.82 -2.70 35.48
N MET A 62 -2.54 -2.38 35.27
CA MET A 62 -2.13 -1.06 34.82
C MET A 62 -2.34 -0.94 33.31
N ASN A 63 -3.38 -0.22 32.89
CA ASN A 63 -3.56 0.14 31.48
C ASN A 63 -2.47 1.14 31.07
N SER A 64 -1.38 0.63 30.48
CA SER A 64 -0.31 1.45 29.91
C SER A 64 -0.63 1.97 28.51
N THR A 65 -1.75 1.54 27.92
CA THR A 65 -2.19 1.98 26.59
C THR A 65 -3.41 2.88 26.72
N THR A 66 -3.29 4.11 26.26
CA THR A 66 -4.42 5.00 26.04
C THR A 66 -4.98 4.80 24.63
N PRO A 67 -6.30 4.94 24.41
CA PRO A 67 -6.86 4.93 23.07
C PRO A 67 -6.22 6.02 22.21
N PHE A 68 -6.03 5.74 20.93
CA PHE A 68 -5.59 6.75 19.98
C PHE A 68 -6.63 7.87 19.88
N THR A 69 -6.22 9.11 20.15
CA THR A 69 -7.09 10.30 20.21
C THR A 69 -7.13 11.09 18.90
N GLY A 70 -6.43 10.64 17.85
CA GLY A 70 -6.39 11.32 16.56
C GLY A 70 -5.22 12.30 16.40
N TYR A 71 -5.00 12.73 15.16
CA TYR A 71 -4.10 13.83 14.81
C TYR A 71 -4.81 15.20 14.91
N LYS A 72 -4.08 16.30 14.69
CA LYS A 72 -4.68 17.65 14.62
C LYS A 72 -5.49 17.90 13.35
N ALA A 73 -5.14 17.23 12.26
CA ALA A 73 -5.78 17.34 10.96
C ALA A 73 -5.68 16.00 10.21
N GLY A 74 -6.57 15.78 9.26
CA GLY A 74 -6.59 14.56 8.46
C GLY A 74 -7.99 14.19 7.99
N VAL A 75 -8.15 12.91 7.68
CA VAL A 75 -9.44 12.32 7.33
C VAL A 75 -10.22 12.10 8.62
N LEU A 76 -11.45 12.62 8.67
CA LEU A 76 -12.33 12.44 9.82
C LEU A 76 -12.90 11.01 9.84
N LEU A 77 -12.65 10.30 10.94
CA LEU A 77 -13.11 8.94 11.23
C LEU A 77 -13.72 8.88 12.64
N ALA A 78 -14.22 7.71 13.04
CA ALA A 78 -14.71 7.44 14.38
C ALA A 78 -13.87 6.35 15.05
N ASN A 79 -13.52 6.54 16.33
CA ASN A 79 -12.87 5.51 17.13
C ASN A 79 -13.87 4.46 17.64
N ARG A 80 -13.41 3.49 18.44
CA ARG A 80 -14.27 2.43 19.00
C ARG A 80 -15.36 2.95 19.94
N TYR A 81 -15.16 4.11 20.55
CA TYR A 81 -16.12 4.80 21.40
C TYR A 81 -17.05 5.73 20.61
N ARG A 82 -16.95 5.72 19.27
CA ARG A 82 -17.68 6.59 18.33
C ARG A 82 -17.33 8.07 18.47
N GLU A 83 -16.17 8.37 19.04
CA GLU A 83 -15.67 9.73 19.12
C GLU A 83 -15.00 10.08 17.77
N PRO A 84 -15.20 11.31 17.28
CA PRO A 84 -14.55 11.77 16.07
C PRO A 84 -13.04 11.89 16.28
N ILE A 85 -12.27 11.30 15.36
CA ILE A 85 -10.81 11.39 15.34
C ILE A 85 -10.33 11.77 13.95
N TYR A 86 -9.25 12.54 13.87
CA TYR A 86 -8.53 12.72 12.61
C TYR A 86 -7.50 11.63 12.44
N PHE A 87 -7.49 11.02 11.26
CA PHE A 87 -6.49 10.06 10.84
C PHE A 87 -5.69 10.63 9.66
N ASN A 88 -4.37 10.69 9.81
CA ASN A 88 -3.47 11.19 8.79
C ASN A 88 -2.17 10.37 8.76
N PRO A 89 -2.13 9.28 7.98
CA PRO A 89 -0.91 8.48 7.83
C PRO A 89 0.15 9.18 6.97
N PHE A 90 -0.20 10.32 6.36
CA PHE A 90 0.68 11.14 5.54
C PHE A 90 1.11 12.42 6.27
N ASN A 91 1.19 12.35 7.61
CA ASN A 91 1.67 13.45 8.42
C ASN A 91 3.18 13.64 8.19
N THR A 92 3.61 14.86 7.90
CA THR A 92 5.03 15.23 7.71
C THR A 92 5.86 15.13 8.98
N ASP A 93 5.22 15.11 10.16
CA ASP A 93 5.90 14.87 11.44
C ASP A 93 6.31 13.40 11.63
N LEU A 94 5.87 12.49 10.75
CA LEU A 94 6.24 11.08 10.78
C LEU A 94 7.45 10.84 9.87
N ASP A 95 8.38 10.00 10.34
CA ASP A 95 9.55 9.56 9.58
C ASP A 95 9.16 8.87 8.26
N ASN A 96 7.99 8.22 8.25
CA ASN A 96 7.47 7.51 7.09
C ASN A 96 5.96 7.79 6.91
N GLN A 97 5.58 8.13 5.69
CA GLN A 97 4.22 8.55 5.31
C GLN A 97 3.48 7.44 4.55
N ASN A 98 3.83 6.18 4.83
CA ASN A 98 3.24 5.02 4.19
C ASN A 98 2.15 4.40 5.07
N ALA A 99 1.02 4.06 4.46
CA ALA A 99 -0.07 3.34 5.10
C ALA A 99 -0.23 1.94 4.50
N PHE A 100 -0.38 0.93 5.35
CA PHE A 100 -0.73 -0.43 4.94
C PHE A 100 -2.11 -0.80 5.47
N ILE A 101 -3.02 -1.16 4.57
CA ILE A 101 -4.43 -1.45 4.90
C ILE A 101 -4.71 -2.89 4.47
N PHE A 102 -5.06 -3.73 5.44
CA PHE A 102 -5.34 -5.15 5.23
C PHE A 102 -6.69 -5.55 5.82
N GLY A 103 -7.20 -6.70 5.37
CA GLY A 103 -8.48 -7.24 5.80
C GLY A 103 -9.06 -8.21 4.78
N PRO A 104 -9.97 -9.12 5.19
CA PRO A 104 -10.59 -10.09 4.29
C PRO A 104 -11.53 -9.41 3.28
N SER A 105 -11.95 -10.13 2.24
CA SER A 105 -12.98 -9.62 1.32
C SER A 105 -14.25 -9.23 2.09
N GLY A 106 -14.92 -8.16 1.70
CA GLY A 106 -16.12 -7.65 2.38
C GLY A 106 -15.87 -6.87 3.68
N SER A 107 -14.64 -6.76 4.19
CA SER A 107 -14.36 -6.05 5.45
C SER A 107 -14.41 -4.52 5.37
N GLY A 108 -14.78 -3.95 4.22
CA GLY A 108 -14.85 -2.50 4.01
C GLY A 108 -13.55 -1.81 3.59
N LYS A 109 -12.49 -2.53 3.20
CA LYS A 109 -11.22 -1.92 2.71
C LYS A 109 -11.44 -0.89 1.60
N SER A 110 -12.21 -1.25 0.57
CA SER A 110 -12.49 -0.36 -0.55
C SER A 110 -13.31 0.86 -0.15
N PHE A 111 -14.23 0.70 0.81
CA PHE A 111 -15.02 1.81 1.36
C PHE A 111 -14.12 2.79 2.13
N PHE A 112 -13.24 2.27 2.99
CA PHE A 112 -12.24 3.05 3.71
C PHE A 112 -11.31 3.80 2.75
N ASN A 113 -10.74 3.11 1.75
CA ASN A 113 -9.89 3.73 0.74
C ASN A 113 -10.64 4.79 -0.07
N GLY A 114 -11.89 4.54 -0.44
CA GLY A 114 -12.73 5.53 -1.12
C GLY A 114 -12.91 6.81 -0.31
N LYS A 115 -13.14 6.70 1.00
CA LYS A 115 -13.19 7.84 1.93
C LYS A 115 -11.85 8.58 2.00
N MET A 116 -10.74 7.85 2.10
CA MET A 116 -9.39 8.45 2.08
C MET A 116 -9.14 9.21 0.77
N ILE A 117 -9.47 8.61 -0.38
CA ILE A 117 -9.32 9.23 -1.71
C ILE A 117 -10.12 10.52 -1.79
N LYS A 118 -11.41 10.47 -1.44
CA LYS A 118 -12.32 11.63 -1.46
C LYS A 118 -11.79 12.76 -0.60
N ASP A 119 -11.58 12.51 0.69
CA ASP A 119 -11.22 13.56 1.64
C ASP A 119 -9.85 14.17 1.33
N ARG A 120 -8.88 13.35 0.90
CA ARG A 120 -7.55 13.85 0.52
C ARG A 120 -7.62 14.70 -0.74
N PHE A 121 -8.45 14.30 -1.70
CA PHE A 121 -8.68 15.11 -2.89
C PHE A 121 -9.36 16.44 -2.56
N GLU A 122 -10.41 16.42 -1.73
CA GLU A 122 -11.09 17.64 -1.27
C GLU A 122 -10.17 18.56 -0.47
N ALA A 123 -9.20 18.00 0.26
CA ALA A 123 -8.14 18.74 0.93
C ALA A 123 -7.06 19.31 -0.01
N GLY A 124 -7.21 19.15 -1.33
CA GLY A 124 -6.33 19.73 -2.33
C GLY A 124 -5.12 18.87 -2.72
N HIS A 125 -5.05 17.61 -2.28
CA HIS A 125 -3.93 16.73 -2.62
C HIS A 125 -4.09 16.07 -3.99
N ILE A 126 -2.95 15.81 -4.65
CA ILE A 126 -2.90 14.96 -5.84
C ILE A 126 -3.07 13.51 -5.39
N VAL A 127 -4.13 12.87 -5.88
CA VAL A 127 -4.40 11.46 -5.60
C VAL A 127 -4.25 10.66 -6.90
N ILE A 128 -3.39 9.65 -6.87
CA ILE A 128 -3.19 8.67 -7.94
C ILE A 128 -3.58 7.30 -7.40
N VAL A 129 -4.53 6.66 -8.06
CA VAL A 129 -4.99 5.31 -7.69
C VAL A 129 -4.67 4.36 -8.82
N ILE A 130 -4.14 3.19 -8.47
CA ILE A 130 -3.96 2.02 -9.34
C ILE A 130 -4.94 0.94 -8.86
N ASP A 131 -5.96 0.65 -9.67
CA ASP A 131 -7.03 -0.29 -9.32
C ASP A 131 -7.20 -1.36 -10.40
N SER A 132 -7.43 -2.60 -9.98
CA SER A 132 -7.64 -3.75 -10.86
C SER A 132 -9.09 -4.19 -11.04
N GLY A 133 -10.03 -3.54 -10.34
CA GLY A 133 -11.44 -3.96 -10.36
C GLY A 133 -12.46 -2.86 -10.74
N GLY A 134 -12.02 -1.66 -11.13
CA GLY A 134 -12.94 -0.56 -11.44
C GLY A 134 -13.71 -0.02 -10.23
N THR A 135 -13.33 -0.44 -9.02
CA THR A 135 -13.94 -0.11 -7.72
C THR A 135 -14.19 1.38 -7.56
N TYR A 136 -13.25 2.21 -8.00
CA TYR A 136 -13.31 3.66 -7.79
C TYR A 136 -13.84 4.44 -9.00
N ARG A 137 -14.28 3.78 -10.08
CA ARG A 137 -14.71 4.47 -11.32
C ARG A 137 -15.77 5.54 -11.08
N HIS A 138 -16.83 5.19 -10.35
CA HIS A 138 -17.90 6.12 -10.02
C HIS A 138 -17.43 7.25 -9.09
N LEU A 139 -16.53 6.94 -8.15
CA LEU A 139 -15.95 7.93 -7.25
C LEU A 139 -15.16 8.99 -8.03
N PHE A 140 -14.27 8.58 -8.93
CA PHE A 140 -13.49 9.52 -9.75
C PHE A 140 -14.39 10.33 -10.68
N SER A 141 -15.44 9.71 -11.25
CA SER A 141 -16.44 10.43 -12.05
C SER A 141 -17.17 11.50 -11.23
N ALA A 142 -17.53 11.20 -9.98
CA ALA A 142 -18.22 12.14 -9.10
C ALA A 142 -17.32 13.29 -8.63
N LEU A 143 -16.02 13.03 -8.43
CA LEU A 143 -15.03 14.03 -8.03
C LEU A 143 -14.51 14.88 -9.20
N GLY A 144 -14.96 14.61 -10.44
CA GLY A 144 -14.45 15.29 -11.64
C GLY A 144 -13.01 14.92 -11.99
N GLY A 145 -12.54 13.77 -11.53
CA GLY A 145 -11.21 13.26 -11.81
C GLY A 145 -11.07 12.59 -13.17
N LYS A 146 -9.83 12.44 -13.61
CA LYS A 146 -9.55 11.68 -14.83
C LYS A 146 -9.45 10.20 -14.49
N TYR A 147 -10.37 9.42 -15.04
CA TYR A 147 -10.34 7.97 -14.99
C TYR A 147 -9.78 7.42 -16.30
N ILE A 148 -8.67 6.67 -16.23
CA ILE A 148 -8.06 6.02 -17.40
C ILE A 148 -8.22 4.51 -17.23
N GLU A 149 -9.06 3.93 -18.09
CA GLU A 149 -9.24 2.50 -18.19
C GLU A 149 -8.13 1.93 -19.07
N LEU A 150 -7.28 1.04 -18.52
CA LEU A 150 -6.39 0.22 -19.33
C LEU A 150 -7.11 -1.10 -19.64
N SER A 151 -7.61 -1.22 -20.86
CA SER A 151 -8.14 -2.48 -21.39
C SER A 151 -7.48 -2.81 -22.73
N ALA A 152 -7.60 -4.06 -23.18
CA ALA A 152 -7.07 -4.47 -24.49
C ALA A 152 -7.69 -3.66 -25.64
N GLU A 153 -8.94 -3.19 -25.48
CA GLU A 153 -9.68 -2.42 -26.49
C GLU A 153 -9.45 -0.91 -26.37
N LYS A 154 -9.21 -0.40 -25.15
CA LYS A 154 -8.87 1.00 -24.86
C LYS A 154 -7.48 1.02 -24.24
N SER A 155 -6.46 0.83 -25.06
CA SER A 155 -5.08 0.91 -24.59
C SER A 155 -4.63 2.37 -24.55
N LEU A 156 -4.30 2.87 -23.36
CA LEU A 156 -3.33 3.96 -23.29
C LEU A 156 -1.96 3.30 -23.46
N GLY A 157 -1.26 3.65 -24.54
CA GLY A 157 0.12 3.23 -24.74
C GLY A 157 1.03 3.89 -23.71
N LEU A 158 1.31 3.19 -22.61
CA LEU A 158 2.40 3.57 -21.72
C LEU A 158 3.70 3.11 -22.38
N ASN A 159 4.56 4.06 -22.76
CA ASN A 159 5.86 3.73 -23.31
C ASN A 159 6.91 3.72 -22.19
N PRO A 160 7.35 2.54 -21.71
CA PRO A 160 8.35 2.45 -20.66
C PRO A 160 9.74 2.88 -21.13
N PHE A 161 10.02 2.92 -22.43
CA PHE A 161 11.28 3.42 -23.00
C PHE A 161 11.33 4.95 -23.03
N LEU A 162 10.17 5.62 -22.90
CA LEU A 162 10.12 7.07 -22.83
C LEU A 162 10.49 7.57 -21.42
N PHE A 163 11.20 8.68 -21.37
CA PHE A 163 11.47 9.47 -20.17
C PHE A 163 11.72 10.93 -20.57
N PRO A 164 11.53 11.90 -19.65
CA PRO A 164 11.80 13.30 -19.93
C PRO A 164 13.24 13.49 -20.39
N ALA A 165 13.45 14.18 -21.51
CA ALA A 165 14.79 14.49 -21.98
C ALA A 165 15.43 15.54 -21.05
N ASN A 166 16.66 15.29 -20.59
CA ASN A 166 17.38 16.16 -19.65
C ASN A 166 17.97 17.40 -20.35
N GLY A 167 17.15 18.20 -21.03
CA GLY A 167 17.57 19.41 -21.75
C GLY A 167 18.35 19.17 -23.05
N SER A 168 18.90 17.97 -23.24
CA SER A 168 19.50 17.50 -24.49
C SER A 168 18.43 16.95 -25.43
N SER A 169 18.54 17.18 -26.74
CA SER A 169 17.64 16.60 -27.77
C SER A 169 17.74 15.06 -27.91
N ARG A 170 18.40 14.38 -26.97
CA ARG A 170 18.70 12.95 -27.03
C ARG A 170 18.24 12.22 -25.77
N TYR A 171 17.65 11.05 -25.95
CA TYR A 171 17.24 10.16 -24.86
C TYR A 171 18.44 9.35 -24.36
N LEU A 172 19.15 9.88 -23.35
CA LEU A 172 20.24 9.16 -22.68
C LEU A 172 19.77 8.68 -21.31
N PRO A 173 19.55 7.36 -21.11
CA PRO A 173 19.06 6.84 -19.85
C PRO A 173 20.17 6.81 -18.80
N ASP A 174 19.81 7.03 -17.53
CA ASP A 174 20.69 6.76 -16.41
C ASP A 174 20.74 5.26 -16.07
N SER A 175 21.67 4.88 -15.19
CA SER A 175 21.81 3.48 -14.74
C SER A 175 20.51 2.92 -14.16
N SER A 176 19.74 3.75 -13.45
CA SER A 176 18.46 3.36 -12.85
C SER A 176 17.41 3.01 -13.90
N LYS A 177 17.31 3.79 -14.98
CA LYS A 177 16.41 3.54 -16.11
C LYS A 177 16.80 2.27 -16.86
N ILE A 178 18.09 2.03 -17.08
CA ILE A 178 18.58 0.80 -17.70
C ILE A 178 18.20 -0.40 -16.84
N ILE A 179 18.47 -0.36 -15.53
CA ILE A 179 18.09 -1.45 -14.60
C ILE A 179 16.58 -1.70 -14.63
N PHE A 180 15.76 -0.65 -14.63
CA PHE A 180 14.30 -0.76 -14.77
C PHE A 180 13.90 -1.48 -16.06
N LEU A 181 14.47 -1.08 -17.21
CA LEU A 181 14.16 -1.70 -18.51
C LEU A 181 14.60 -3.16 -18.57
N VAL A 182 15.77 -3.49 -18.01
CA VAL A 182 16.25 -4.88 -17.90
C VAL A 182 15.27 -5.71 -17.08
N GLN A 183 14.82 -5.22 -15.92
CA GLN A 183 13.85 -5.92 -15.07
C GLN A 183 12.48 -6.07 -15.75
N LEU A 184 12.02 -5.02 -16.45
CA LEU A 184 10.77 -5.03 -17.18
C LEU A 184 10.79 -6.08 -18.31
N ILE A 185 11.84 -6.06 -19.12
CA ILE A 185 12.07 -7.06 -20.19
C ILE A 185 12.19 -8.46 -19.59
N GLY A 186 12.92 -8.60 -18.49
CA GLY A 186 13.05 -9.86 -17.76
C GLY A 186 11.71 -10.43 -17.32
N LYS A 187 10.85 -9.59 -16.73
CA LYS A 187 9.51 -9.99 -16.30
C LYS A 187 8.63 -10.38 -17.49
N MET A 188 8.74 -9.68 -18.62
CA MET A 188 8.03 -10.03 -19.87
C MET A 188 8.51 -11.34 -20.49
N TRP A 189 9.81 -11.62 -20.41
CA TRP A 189 10.42 -12.80 -21.04
C TRP A 189 10.28 -14.06 -20.17
N LYS A 190 10.61 -13.98 -18.88
CA LYS A 190 10.65 -15.13 -17.96
C LYS A 190 9.43 -15.25 -17.06
N GLY A 191 8.48 -14.31 -17.13
CA GLY A 191 7.31 -14.30 -16.27
C GLY A 191 7.69 -13.94 -14.83
N ASP A 192 7.55 -14.88 -13.90
CA ASP A 192 7.97 -14.62 -12.52
C ASP A 192 9.48 -14.77 -12.32
N LEU A 193 10.16 -13.63 -12.16
CA LEU A 193 11.59 -13.56 -11.87
C LEU A 193 11.99 -14.20 -10.54
N ASN A 194 11.05 -14.46 -9.62
CA ASN A 194 11.34 -15.20 -8.39
C ASN A 194 11.50 -16.70 -8.66
N GLU A 195 10.71 -17.25 -9.58
CA GLU A 195 10.76 -18.66 -9.98
C GLU A 195 11.84 -18.90 -11.05
N ASN A 196 11.95 -17.96 -12.00
CA ASN A 196 12.86 -18.03 -13.14
C ASN A 196 13.73 -16.77 -13.19
N PRO A 197 14.75 -16.66 -12.32
CA PRO A 197 15.61 -15.49 -12.28
C PRO A 197 16.42 -15.33 -13.58
N MET A 198 16.75 -14.08 -13.90
CA MET A 198 17.74 -13.79 -14.93
C MET A 198 19.15 -14.04 -14.41
N SER A 199 19.98 -14.71 -15.20
CA SER A 199 21.40 -14.88 -14.92
C SER A 199 22.14 -13.53 -14.99
N GLU A 200 23.30 -13.45 -14.35
CA GLU A 200 24.13 -12.24 -14.41
C GLU A 200 24.54 -11.89 -15.85
N VAL A 201 24.80 -12.91 -16.66
CA VAL A 201 25.15 -12.74 -18.08
C VAL A 201 23.98 -12.16 -18.87
N GLU A 202 22.76 -12.65 -18.66
CA GLU A 202 21.56 -12.11 -19.31
C GLU A 202 21.31 -10.65 -18.94
N LYS A 203 21.46 -10.30 -17.66
CA LYS A 203 21.32 -8.92 -17.19
C LYS A 203 22.37 -8.01 -17.81
N SER A 204 23.63 -8.45 -17.85
CA SER A 204 24.75 -7.69 -18.42
C SER A 204 24.52 -7.42 -19.91
N LEU A 205 24.17 -8.45 -20.69
CA LEU A 205 23.89 -8.33 -22.11
C LEU A 205 22.70 -7.42 -22.41
N LEU A 206 21.60 -7.55 -21.66
CA LEU A 206 20.45 -6.66 -21.83
C LEU A 206 20.81 -5.21 -21.50
N SER A 207 21.59 -4.98 -20.44
CA SER A 207 22.07 -3.65 -20.08
C SER A 207 22.93 -3.04 -21.20
N GLU A 208 23.83 -3.83 -21.79
CA GLU A 208 24.68 -3.44 -22.91
C GLU A 208 23.84 -3.08 -24.15
N TRP A 209 22.93 -3.95 -24.57
CA TRP A 209 22.10 -3.71 -25.76
C TRP A 209 21.14 -2.54 -25.60
N ILE A 210 20.55 -2.36 -24.41
CA ILE A 210 19.70 -1.20 -24.14
C ILE A 210 20.54 0.08 -24.25
N SER A 211 21.73 0.11 -23.65
CA SER A 211 22.62 1.28 -23.71
C SER A 211 23.06 1.59 -25.14
N ALA A 212 23.39 0.56 -25.91
CA ALA A 212 23.76 0.68 -27.32
C ALA A 212 22.57 1.18 -28.17
N TYR A 213 21.37 0.67 -27.94
CA TYR A 213 20.15 1.13 -28.61
C TYR A 213 19.90 2.64 -28.44
N TYR A 214 19.97 3.16 -27.21
CA TYR A 214 19.83 4.60 -26.98
C TYR A 214 20.99 5.42 -27.57
N SER A 215 22.19 4.82 -27.64
CA SER A 215 23.37 5.44 -28.26
C SER A 215 23.31 5.44 -29.78
N ASP A 216 22.57 4.53 -30.41
CA ASP A 216 22.39 4.51 -31.87
C ASP A 216 21.14 5.29 -32.31
N LEU A 217 20.29 5.69 -31.37
CA LEU A 217 19.07 6.45 -31.63
C LEU A 217 19.37 7.87 -32.14
N SER A 218 18.72 8.24 -33.24
CA SER A 218 18.69 9.62 -33.72
C SER A 218 17.83 10.52 -32.81
N GLU A 219 18.15 11.81 -32.74
CA GLU A 219 17.48 12.80 -31.86
C GLU A 219 15.96 12.94 -32.12
N ALA A 220 15.50 12.66 -33.34
CA ALA A 220 14.10 12.78 -33.72
C ALA A 220 13.23 11.55 -33.41
N VAL A 221 13.85 10.41 -33.06
CA VAL A 221 13.12 9.14 -32.89
C VAL A 221 12.73 8.93 -31.44
N ILE A 222 11.46 8.60 -31.22
CA ILE A 222 10.97 8.24 -29.89
C ILE A 222 11.39 6.79 -29.61
N PRO A 223 12.11 6.52 -28.51
CA PRO A 223 12.52 5.17 -28.16
C PRO A 223 11.30 4.34 -27.79
N THR A 224 11.17 3.14 -28.34
CA THR A 224 10.01 2.25 -28.12
C THR A 224 10.47 0.80 -27.98
N LEU A 225 9.63 -0.05 -27.38
CA LEU A 225 9.90 -1.48 -27.32
C LEU A 225 10.04 -2.09 -28.72
N THR A 226 9.21 -1.66 -29.67
CA THR A 226 9.26 -2.09 -31.07
C THR A 226 10.56 -1.65 -31.73
N GLY A 227 10.96 -0.39 -31.57
CA GLY A 227 12.25 0.08 -32.10
C GLY A 227 13.44 -0.65 -31.49
N PHE A 228 13.39 -0.99 -30.21
CA PHE A 228 14.42 -1.83 -29.57
C PHE A 228 14.44 -3.25 -30.14
N TYR A 229 13.27 -3.82 -30.46
CA TYR A 229 13.18 -5.12 -31.11
C TYR A 229 13.79 -5.10 -32.52
N ASP A 230 13.49 -4.08 -33.32
CA ASP A 230 14.04 -3.91 -34.67
C ASP A 230 15.57 -3.74 -34.62
N TYR A 231 16.07 -2.98 -33.62
CA TYR A 231 17.50 -2.86 -33.35
C TYR A 231 18.16 -4.22 -33.05
N LEU A 232 17.54 -5.03 -32.20
CA LEU A 232 18.05 -6.37 -31.89
C LEU A 232 18.04 -7.28 -33.13
N GLN A 233 17.02 -7.19 -34.00
CA GLN A 233 17.00 -7.95 -35.25
C GLN A 233 18.18 -7.57 -36.16
N ALA A 234 18.39 -6.27 -36.38
CA ALA A 234 19.50 -5.78 -37.19
C ALA A 234 20.87 -6.19 -36.62
N LEU A 235 21.02 -6.15 -35.29
CA LEU A 235 22.24 -6.59 -34.61
C LEU A 235 22.50 -8.09 -34.79
N VAL A 236 21.44 -8.92 -34.82
CA VAL A 236 21.54 -10.36 -35.10
C VAL A 236 21.94 -10.63 -36.55
N GLU A 237 21.37 -9.89 -37.50
CA GLU A 237 21.68 -10.02 -38.92
C GLU A 237 23.13 -9.61 -39.23
N ALA A 238 23.58 -8.47 -38.68
CA ALA A 238 24.93 -7.96 -38.87
C ALA A 238 26.00 -8.85 -38.21
N ASN A 239 25.72 -9.39 -37.01
CA ASN A 239 26.64 -10.24 -36.25
C ASN A 239 26.37 -11.73 -36.44
N GLY A 240 25.77 -12.12 -37.56
CA GLY A 240 25.34 -13.49 -37.87
C GLY A 240 26.42 -14.57 -37.71
N LYS A 241 27.72 -14.23 -37.56
CA LYS A 241 28.79 -15.17 -37.18
C LYS A 241 29.12 -15.20 -35.67
N ALA A 242 29.06 -14.08 -34.95
CA ALA A 242 29.42 -14.00 -33.52
C ALA A 242 28.28 -14.47 -32.60
N ILE A 243 27.02 -14.28 -32.99
CA ILE A 243 25.84 -14.67 -32.19
C ILE A 243 25.55 -16.17 -32.33
N ILE A 244 25.96 -16.80 -33.44
CA ILE A 244 25.96 -18.27 -33.59
C ILE A 244 26.92 -18.92 -32.56
N ASP A 245 27.99 -18.24 -32.18
CA ASP A 245 28.93 -18.72 -31.16
C ASP A 245 28.34 -18.63 -29.74
N LEU A 246 27.49 -17.62 -29.46
CA LEU A 246 26.68 -17.57 -28.23
C LEU A 246 25.59 -18.65 -28.19
N LYS A 247 24.99 -18.98 -29.35
CA LYS A 247 24.08 -20.13 -29.53
C LYS A 247 24.75 -21.47 -29.20
N LYS A 248 26.02 -21.65 -29.61
CA LYS A 248 26.78 -22.88 -29.32
C LYS A 248 27.13 -23.04 -27.83
N ARG A 249 27.28 -21.93 -27.09
CA ARG A 249 27.66 -21.95 -25.67
C ARG A 249 26.51 -22.15 -24.67
N LYS A 250 25.24 -22.25 -25.11
CA LYS A 250 24.04 -22.37 -24.24
C LYS A 250 23.85 -21.23 -23.22
N ILE A 251 24.45 -20.06 -23.44
CA ILE A 251 24.50 -19.00 -22.40
C ILE A 251 23.23 -18.13 -22.38
N VAL A 252 22.52 -17.99 -23.51
CA VAL A 252 21.22 -17.29 -23.59
C VAL A 252 20.37 -17.92 -24.70
N PRO A 253 19.11 -18.35 -24.45
CA PRO A 253 18.22 -18.79 -25.51
C PRO A 253 17.65 -17.55 -26.22
N PHE A 254 18.44 -16.97 -27.14
CA PHE A 254 18.03 -15.85 -27.99
C PHE A 254 16.71 -16.12 -28.72
N SER A 255 16.43 -17.38 -29.08
CA SER A 255 15.15 -17.77 -29.68
C SER A 255 13.94 -17.44 -28.77
N GLY A 256 14.09 -17.55 -27.46
CA GLY A 256 13.03 -17.24 -26.49
C GLY A 256 12.74 -15.74 -26.39
N ILE A 257 13.77 -14.90 -26.36
CA ILE A 257 13.62 -13.43 -26.36
C ILE A 257 12.92 -12.99 -27.65
N PHE A 258 13.41 -13.40 -28.82
CA PHE A 258 12.79 -12.96 -30.08
C PHE A 258 11.37 -13.48 -30.27
N TYR A 259 11.04 -14.69 -29.79
CA TYR A 259 9.67 -15.20 -29.83
C TYR A 259 8.74 -14.41 -28.91
N CYS A 260 9.18 -14.13 -27.67
CA CYS A 260 8.41 -13.30 -26.74
C CYS A 260 8.23 -11.88 -27.26
N PHE A 261 9.29 -11.24 -27.75
CA PHE A 261 9.19 -9.87 -28.28
C PHE A 261 8.40 -9.80 -29.58
N LYS A 262 8.50 -10.79 -30.47
CA LYS A 262 7.64 -10.88 -31.66
C LYS A 262 6.19 -11.05 -31.27
N ALA A 263 5.92 -11.94 -30.31
CA ALA A 263 4.58 -12.11 -29.75
C ALA A 263 4.09 -10.81 -29.10
N ILE A 264 4.89 -10.08 -28.34
CA ILE A 264 4.51 -8.84 -27.65
C ILE A 264 4.40 -7.62 -28.59
N CYS A 265 5.22 -7.54 -29.63
CA CYS A 265 5.12 -6.47 -30.62
C CYS A 265 3.96 -6.71 -31.59
N ALA A 266 3.64 -7.99 -31.88
CA ALA A 266 2.47 -8.36 -32.68
C ALA A 266 1.17 -8.45 -31.85
N TRP A 267 1.26 -8.74 -30.54
CA TRP A 267 0.16 -8.73 -29.59
C TRP A 267 0.14 -7.39 -28.86
N HIS A 268 -0.77 -6.50 -29.25
CA HIS A 268 -1.28 -5.50 -28.31
C HIS A 268 -1.61 -6.19 -26.98
N LEU A 269 -0.82 -5.95 -25.92
CA LEU A 269 -0.95 -6.45 -24.54
C LEU A 269 -2.36 -7.02 -24.22
N GLN A 270 -2.58 -8.30 -24.53
CA GLN A 270 -3.93 -8.90 -24.60
C GLN A 270 -4.24 -9.83 -23.42
N ARG A 271 -3.53 -9.68 -22.30
CA ARG A 271 -3.94 -10.30 -21.03
C ARG A 271 -4.17 -9.23 -19.97
N SER A 272 -5.39 -9.28 -19.46
CA SER A 272 -6.06 -8.36 -18.56
C SER A 272 -5.27 -8.07 -17.29
N PHE A 273 -4.35 -7.11 -17.35
CA PHE A 273 -4.14 -6.22 -16.22
C PHE A 273 -5.06 -5.03 -16.44
N GLN A 274 -6.29 -5.11 -15.91
CA GLN A 274 -7.01 -3.88 -15.62
C GLN A 274 -6.13 -3.16 -14.60
N CYS A 275 -5.49 -2.08 -15.02
CA CYS A 275 -4.67 -1.25 -14.17
C CYS A 275 -5.17 0.16 -14.44
N ILE A 276 -6.00 0.64 -13.55
CA ILE A 276 -6.68 1.91 -13.75
C ILE A 276 -5.79 2.97 -13.13
N ILE A 277 -5.23 3.87 -13.92
CA ILE A 277 -4.55 5.06 -13.38
C ILE A 277 -5.58 6.17 -13.34
N ALA A 278 -5.98 6.56 -12.15
CA ALA A 278 -6.89 7.66 -11.96
C ALA A 278 -6.16 8.83 -11.31
N ARG A 279 -6.16 10.01 -11.95
CA ARG A 279 -5.44 11.21 -11.50
C ARG A 279 -6.43 12.33 -11.23
N LEU A 280 -6.33 12.87 -10.03
CA LEU A 280 -7.10 14.00 -9.56
C LEU A 280 -6.19 15.23 -9.40
N PHE A 281 -6.62 16.38 -9.95
CA PHE A 281 -5.95 17.67 -9.76
C PHE A 281 -6.86 18.56 -8.92
N SER A 282 -6.30 19.16 -7.87
CA SER A 282 -6.99 20.24 -7.16
C SER A 282 -7.28 21.39 -8.13
N ARG A 283 -8.45 22.01 -8.00
CA ARG A 283 -8.75 23.24 -8.75
C ARG A 283 -7.75 24.32 -8.32
N PRO A 284 -7.26 25.17 -9.25
CA PRO A 284 -6.38 26.29 -8.93
C PRO A 284 -7.01 27.26 -7.93
#